data_AF-X1QJC3-F1
#
_entry.id   AF-X1QJC3-F1
#
_cell.length_a   1.000
_cell.length_b   1.000
_cell.length_c   1.000
_cell.angle_alpha   90.00
_cell.angle_beta   90.00
_cell.angle_gamma   90.00
#
_symmetry.space_group_name_H-M   'P 1'
#
loop_
_entity.id
_entity.type
_entity.pdbx_description
1 polymer ?
#
loop_
_entity_poly.entity_id
_entity_poly.type
_entity_poly.pdbx_seq_one_letter_code
_entity_poly.pdbx_strand_id
1 'polypeptide(L)'
;MPTHNPRITITLTPELSVILSELSDLTGDSKSSIVADLLGQSAPVFERIIRALKAAKLLQIEAEGGIAEIGRGLKRAQERIETQLGLVLDDFDEGCRPILEQAEKVVRRGARGMGAARPRGSRSVTTPVPVTRGLGPLQGGGQGEEKPGRRKVKGG
;
A
#
# COMPACT_ATOMS: atom_id res chain seq x y z
N MET A 1 -29.15 23.51 -25.05
CA MET A 1 -27.91 24.14 -24.57
C MET A 1 -26.76 23.19 -24.88
N PRO A 2 -25.90 23.49 -25.87
CA PRO A 2 -24.69 22.70 -26.05
C PRO A 2 -23.80 22.92 -24.83
N THR A 3 -23.41 21.86 -24.15
CA THR A 3 -22.53 21.94 -22.98
C THR A 3 -21.18 22.52 -23.38
N HIS A 4 -20.69 23.52 -22.63
CA HIS A 4 -19.41 24.18 -22.85
C HIS A 4 -18.21 23.21 -22.89
N ASN A 5 -18.30 22.09 -22.17
CA ASN A 5 -17.24 21.10 -22.10
C ASN A 5 -17.52 19.96 -23.10
N PRO A 6 -16.66 19.77 -24.11
CA PRO A 6 -16.80 18.66 -25.05
C PRO A 6 -16.59 17.34 -24.31
N ARG A 7 -17.45 16.35 -24.60
CA ARG A 7 -17.36 15.00 -24.04
C ARG A 7 -16.76 14.07 -25.07
N ILE A 8 -15.82 13.24 -24.62
CA ILE A 8 -15.21 12.19 -25.44
C ILE A 8 -15.56 10.85 -24.79
N THR A 9 -16.10 9.93 -25.58
CA THR A 9 -16.30 8.54 -25.15
C THR A 9 -15.05 7.75 -25.51
N ILE A 10 -14.44 7.10 -24.52
CA ILE A 10 -13.25 6.26 -24.70
C ILE A 10 -13.59 4.80 -24.37
N THR A 11 -13.05 3.88 -25.17
CA THR A 11 -13.10 2.45 -24.86
C THR A 11 -11.78 2.06 -24.22
N LEU A 12 -11.83 1.58 -22.98
CA LEU A 12 -10.65 1.16 -22.24
C LEU A 12 -10.36 -0.32 -22.48
N THR A 13 -9.09 -0.71 -22.40
CA THR A 13 -8.74 -2.13 -22.27
C THR A 13 -9.20 -2.64 -20.90
N PRO A 14 -9.47 -3.96 -20.75
CA PRO A 14 -9.87 -4.53 -19.47
C PRO A 14 -8.86 -4.23 -18.35
N GLU A 15 -7.56 -4.29 -18.65
CA GLU A 15 -6.48 -3.97 -17.71
C GLU A 15 -6.56 -2.52 -17.20
N LEU A 16 -6.66 -1.54 -18.11
CA LEU A 16 -6.79 -0.12 -17.73
C LEU A 16 -8.07 0.14 -16.95
N SER A 17 -9.14 -0.61 -17.22
CA SER A 17 -10.40 -0.49 -16.49
C SER A 17 -10.25 -0.92 -15.02
N VAL A 18 -9.44 -1.95 -14.74
CA VAL A 18 -9.17 -2.43 -13.37
C VAL A 18 -8.33 -1.39 -12.63
N ILE A 19 -7.23 -0.93 -13.23
CA ILE A 19 -6.35 0.09 -12.64
C ILE A 19 -7.12 1.36 -12.30
N LEU A 20 -7.96 1.85 -13.21
CA LEU A 20 -8.79 3.04 -12.96
C LEU A 20 -9.87 2.79 -11.90
N SER A 21 -10.34 1.56 -11.74
CA SER A 21 -11.27 1.21 -10.67
C SER A 21 -10.60 1.30 -9.31
N GLU A 22 -9.43 0.70 -9.17
CA GLU A 22 -8.65 0.75 -7.92
C GLU A 22 -8.25 2.19 -7.56
N LEU A 23 -7.81 2.97 -8.54
CA LEU A 23 -7.49 4.38 -8.32
C LEU A 23 -8.72 5.19 -7.86
N SER A 24 -9.88 4.93 -8.45
CA SER A 24 -11.14 5.59 -8.08
C SER A 24 -11.55 5.24 -6.64
N ASP A 25 -11.42 3.96 -6.26
CA ASP A 25 -11.76 3.50 -4.91
C ASP A 25 -10.82 4.08 -3.85
N LEU A 26 -9.51 4.21 -4.18
CA LEU A 26 -8.50 4.73 -3.26
C LEU A 26 -8.53 6.26 -3.11
N THR A 27 -8.82 6.99 -4.18
CA THR A 27 -8.83 8.47 -4.17
C THR A 27 -10.20 9.06 -3.82
N GLY A 28 -11.27 8.28 -4.03
CA GLY A 28 -12.66 8.76 -3.90
C GLY A 28 -13.15 9.55 -5.13
N ASP A 29 -12.31 9.77 -6.12
CA ASP A 29 -12.65 10.48 -7.34
C ASP A 29 -13.27 9.57 -8.39
N SER A 30 -14.16 10.11 -9.23
CA SER A 30 -14.68 9.34 -10.36
C SER A 30 -13.59 9.03 -11.39
N LYS A 31 -13.63 7.85 -12.01
CA LYS A 31 -12.70 7.47 -13.10
C LYS A 31 -12.59 8.53 -14.19
N SER A 32 -13.71 9.17 -14.53
CA SER A 32 -13.76 10.26 -15.51
C SER A 32 -13.06 11.53 -15.05
N SER A 33 -13.11 11.87 -13.75
CA SER A 33 -12.37 13.02 -13.20
C SER A 33 -10.87 12.75 -13.24
N ILE A 34 -10.46 11.56 -12.80
CA ILE A 34 -9.05 11.12 -12.84
C ILE A 34 -8.48 11.23 -14.26
N VAL A 35 -9.23 10.75 -15.26
CA VAL A 35 -8.81 10.84 -16.66
C VAL A 35 -8.81 12.29 -17.16
N ALA A 36 -9.81 13.09 -16.82
CA ALA A 36 -9.89 14.49 -17.22
C ALA A 36 -8.72 15.31 -16.64
N ASP A 37 -8.38 15.10 -15.37
CA ASP A 37 -7.29 15.77 -14.69
C ASP A 37 -5.94 15.37 -15.30
N LEU A 38 -5.72 14.07 -15.55
CA LEU A 38 -4.51 13.58 -16.20
C LEU A 38 -4.33 14.17 -17.61
N LEU A 39 -5.40 14.21 -18.41
CA LEU A 39 -5.37 14.82 -19.74
C LEU A 39 -5.18 16.35 -19.66
N GLY A 40 -5.77 17.01 -18.67
CA GLY A 40 -5.59 18.44 -18.41
C GLY A 40 -4.16 18.80 -18.06
N GLN A 41 -3.52 18.02 -17.18
CA GLN A 41 -2.09 18.16 -16.84
C GLN A 41 -1.18 17.92 -18.05
N SER A 42 -1.63 17.10 -19.01
CA SER A 42 -0.89 16.78 -20.25
C SER A 42 -1.08 17.82 -21.36
N ALA A 43 -2.01 18.76 -21.24
CA ALA A 43 -2.28 19.81 -22.23
C ALA A 43 -1.02 20.54 -22.77
N PRO A 44 -0.07 21.03 -21.93
CA PRO A 44 1.12 21.71 -22.44
C PRO A 44 2.04 20.80 -23.27
N VAL A 45 2.02 19.48 -23.03
CA VAL A 45 2.77 18.51 -23.83
C VAL A 45 2.10 18.36 -25.20
N PHE A 46 0.77 18.18 -25.22
CA PHE A 46 0.01 18.09 -26.47
C PHE A 46 0.16 19.35 -27.33
N GLU A 47 0.16 20.54 -26.73
CA GLU A 47 0.41 21.79 -27.47
C GLU A 47 1.78 21.81 -28.16
N ARG A 48 2.84 21.36 -27.48
CA ARG A 48 4.19 21.30 -28.05
C ARG A 48 4.24 20.29 -29.21
N ILE A 49 3.61 19.14 -29.06
CA ILE A 49 3.49 18.13 -30.12
C ILE A 49 2.73 18.71 -31.32
N ILE A 50 1.59 19.38 -31.10
CA ILE A 50 0.82 20.03 -32.16
C ILE A 50 1.67 21.08 -32.90
N ARG A 51 2.43 21.92 -32.17
CA ARG A 51 3.31 22.91 -32.79
C ARG A 51 4.38 22.25 -33.66
N ALA A 52 5.02 21.20 -33.17
CA ALA A 52 6.03 20.48 -33.91
C ALA A 52 5.46 19.77 -35.15
N LEU A 53 4.29 19.13 -35.03
CA LEU A 53 3.60 18.50 -36.16
C LEU A 53 3.13 19.53 -37.21
N LYS A 54 2.67 20.71 -36.78
CA LYS A 54 2.36 21.82 -37.70
C LYS A 54 3.59 22.29 -38.46
N ALA A 55 4.74 22.43 -37.78
CA ALA A 55 6.00 22.81 -38.41
C ALA A 55 6.47 21.73 -39.40
N ALA A 56 6.41 20.46 -39.02
CA ALA A 56 6.76 19.34 -39.91
C ALA A 56 5.85 19.30 -41.16
N LYS A 57 4.54 19.52 -40.99
CA LYS A 57 3.58 19.59 -42.10
C LYS A 57 3.87 20.75 -43.06
N LEU A 58 4.25 21.91 -42.55
CA LEU A 58 4.64 23.06 -43.40
C LEU A 58 5.89 22.76 -44.23
N LEU A 59 6.79 21.94 -43.71
CA LEU A 59 8.03 21.54 -44.38
C LEU A 59 7.85 20.34 -45.32
N GLN A 60 6.63 19.80 -45.47
CA GLN A 60 6.35 18.56 -46.22
C GLN A 60 7.24 17.37 -45.82
N ILE A 61 7.77 17.39 -44.61
CA ILE A 61 8.47 16.24 -44.04
C ILE A 61 7.39 15.18 -43.85
N GLU A 62 7.57 14.00 -44.46
CA GLU A 62 6.65 12.87 -44.28
C GLU A 62 6.35 12.70 -42.79
N ALA A 63 5.06 12.53 -42.46
CA ALA A 63 4.58 12.58 -41.08
C ALA A 63 5.39 11.66 -40.14
N GLU A 64 5.84 10.51 -40.65
CA GLU A 64 6.67 9.54 -39.93
C GLU A 64 8.07 10.08 -39.58
N GLY A 65 8.72 10.78 -40.51
CA GLY A 65 10.03 11.40 -40.28
C GLY A 65 9.96 12.54 -39.25
N GLY A 66 8.90 13.35 -39.30
CA GLY A 66 8.65 14.41 -38.33
C GLY A 66 8.35 13.86 -36.93
N ILE A 67 7.50 12.84 -36.83
CA ILE A 67 7.17 12.17 -35.55
C ILE A 67 8.43 11.52 -34.96
N ALA A 68 9.28 10.90 -35.78
CA ALA A 68 10.52 10.28 -35.31
C ALA A 68 11.52 11.30 -34.74
N GLU A 69 11.68 12.48 -35.37
CA GLU A 69 12.53 13.55 -34.81
C GLU A 69 11.96 14.14 -33.52
N ILE A 70 10.63 14.34 -33.44
CA ILE A 70 9.97 14.78 -32.21
C ILE A 70 10.19 13.77 -31.09
N GLY A 71 10.04 12.48 -31.39
CA GLY A 71 10.32 11.38 -30.45
C GLY A 71 11.76 11.39 -29.95
N ARG A 72 12.74 11.60 -30.84
CA ARG A 72 14.15 11.76 -30.45
C ARG A 72 14.37 12.98 -29.57
N GLY A 73 13.75 14.11 -29.89
CA GLY A 73 13.81 15.33 -29.07
C GLY A 73 13.23 15.12 -27.68
N LEU A 74 12.08 14.46 -27.58
CA LEU A 74 11.43 14.14 -26.32
C LEU A 74 12.27 13.18 -25.47
N LYS A 75 12.85 12.14 -26.08
CA LYS A 75 13.74 11.19 -25.40
C LYS A 75 14.97 11.89 -24.80
N ARG A 76 15.62 12.77 -25.55
CA ARG A 76 16.74 13.58 -25.02
C ARG A 76 16.31 14.51 -23.89
N ALA A 77 15.12 15.08 -23.98
CA ALA A 77 14.58 15.91 -22.90
C ALA A 77 14.29 15.07 -21.65
N GLN A 78 13.75 13.87 -21.81
CA GLN A 78 13.51 12.93 -20.73
C GLN A 78 14.82 12.51 -20.05
N GLU A 79 15.86 12.12 -20.81
CA GLU A 79 17.18 11.76 -20.26
C GLU A 79 17.77 12.91 -19.40
N ARG A 80 17.59 14.16 -19.84
CA ARG A 80 18.00 15.35 -19.05
C ARG A 80 17.18 15.54 -17.78
N ILE A 81 15.87 15.33 -17.86
CA ILE A 81 14.97 15.43 -16.71
C ILE A 81 15.28 14.32 -15.71
N GLU A 82 15.48 13.09 -16.14
CA GLU A 82 15.85 11.96 -15.27
C GLU A 82 17.14 12.25 -14.51
N THR A 83 18.13 12.83 -15.19
CA THR A 83 19.39 13.23 -14.54
C THR A 83 19.14 14.30 -13.46
N GLN A 84 18.33 15.32 -13.76
CA GLN A 84 18.02 16.39 -12.82
C GLN A 84 17.12 15.92 -11.67
N LEU A 85 16.16 15.04 -11.97
CA LEU A 85 15.24 14.47 -11.01
C LEU A 85 15.97 13.52 -10.06
N GLY A 86 16.95 12.75 -10.55
CA GLY A 86 17.81 11.92 -9.70
C GLY A 86 18.50 12.76 -8.62
N LEU A 87 19.11 13.89 -9.01
CA LEU A 87 19.73 14.82 -8.06
C LEU A 87 18.73 15.39 -7.04
N VAL A 88 17.52 15.75 -7.48
CA VAL A 88 16.47 16.27 -6.59
C VAL A 88 15.91 15.19 -5.66
N LEU A 89 15.79 13.94 -6.13
CA LEU A 89 15.35 12.81 -5.31
C LEU A 89 16.42 12.43 -4.28
N ASP A 90 17.71 12.49 -4.65
CA ASP A 90 18.81 12.31 -3.71
C ASP A 90 18.77 13.39 -2.60
N ASP A 91 18.54 14.65 -2.97
CA ASP A 91 18.37 15.76 -2.01
C ASP A 91 17.12 15.57 -1.13
N PHE A 92 16.03 15.07 -1.70
CA PHE A 92 14.79 14.78 -0.98
C PHE A 92 14.97 13.62 0.01
N ASP A 93 15.67 12.56 -0.39
CA ASP A 93 15.98 11.42 0.46
C ASP A 93 16.90 11.83 1.62
N GLU A 94 17.91 12.67 1.36
CA GLU A 94 18.78 13.24 2.39
C GLU A 94 17.97 14.12 3.36
N GLY A 95 17.02 14.91 2.86
CA GLY A 95 16.09 15.70 3.68
C GLY A 95 15.10 14.87 4.49
N CYS A 96 14.65 13.73 3.96
CA CYS A 96 13.74 12.80 4.64
C CYS A 96 14.45 11.89 5.64
N ARG A 97 15.77 11.68 5.49
CA ARG A 97 16.61 10.82 6.33
C ARG A 97 16.39 10.98 7.83
N PRO A 98 16.31 12.20 8.41
CA PRO A 98 16.11 12.37 9.85
C PRO A 98 14.74 11.87 10.34
N ILE A 99 13.70 12.01 9.52
CA ILE A 99 12.33 11.55 9.83
C ILE A 99 12.26 10.03 9.71
N LEU A 100 12.86 9.45 8.68
CA LEU A 100 12.94 8.01 8.47
C LEU A 100 13.72 7.32 9.60
N GLU A 101 14.84 7.89 10.04
CA GLU A 101 15.60 7.38 11.19
C GLU A 101 14.80 7.46 12.51
N GLN A 102 14.01 8.51 12.70
CA GLN A 102 13.13 8.63 13.87
C GLN A 102 12.02 7.57 13.84
N ALA A 103 11.40 7.35 12.68
CA ALA A 103 10.40 6.30 12.49
C ALA A 103 11.00 4.91 12.77
N GLU A 104 12.19 4.62 12.25
CA GLU A 104 12.88 3.35 12.49
C GLU A 104 13.22 3.15 13.97
N LYS A 105 13.64 4.20 14.68
CA LYS A 105 13.88 4.15 16.14
C LYS A 105 12.60 3.86 16.94
N VAL A 106 11.43 4.31 16.49
CA VAL A 106 10.14 3.99 17.13
C VAL A 106 9.78 2.51 16.88
N VAL A 107 9.92 2.03 15.64
CA VAL A 107 9.68 0.62 15.28
C VAL A 107 10.62 -0.32 16.05
N ARG A 108 11.92 -0.01 16.08
CA ARG A 108 12.93 -0.79 16.84
C ARG A 108 12.66 -0.76 18.34
N ARG A 109 12.15 0.34 18.90
CA ARG A 109 11.71 0.42 20.31
C ARG A 109 10.48 -0.45 20.56
N GLY A 110 9.49 -0.43 19.68
CA GLY A 110 8.31 -1.31 19.75
C GLY A 110 8.69 -2.79 19.70
N ALA A 111 9.62 -3.16 18.80
CA ALA A 111 10.14 -4.52 18.70
C ALA A 111 10.93 -4.97 19.95
N ARG A 112 11.73 -4.07 20.56
CA ARG A 112 12.43 -4.35 21.83
C ARG A 112 11.48 -4.43 23.03
N GLY A 113 10.38 -3.68 23.02
CA GLY A 113 9.30 -3.77 24.01
C GLY A 113 8.58 -5.13 23.97
N MET A 114 8.42 -5.73 22.78
CA MET A 114 7.86 -7.07 22.64
C MET A 114 8.87 -8.21 22.91
N GLY A 115 10.18 -7.98 22.72
CA GLY A 115 11.24 -8.99 22.94
C GLY A 115 11.85 -9.04 24.35
N ALA A 116 11.59 -8.05 25.21
CA ALA A 116 12.12 -7.99 26.57
C ALA A 116 11.24 -8.71 27.62
N ALA A 117 10.11 -9.28 27.23
CA ALA A 117 9.36 -10.23 28.05
C ALA A 117 9.94 -11.63 27.88
N ARG A 118 11.21 -11.83 28.27
CA ARG A 118 11.71 -13.18 28.53
C ARG A 118 10.97 -13.67 29.78
N PRO A 119 10.25 -14.81 29.75
CA PRO A 119 9.72 -15.38 30.98
C PRO A 119 10.93 -15.75 31.84
N ARG A 120 11.08 -15.03 32.95
CA ARG A 120 12.05 -15.35 33.98
C ARG A 120 11.63 -16.72 34.50
N GLY A 121 12.40 -17.75 34.15
CA GLY A 121 12.04 -19.14 34.39
C GLY A 121 11.61 -19.38 35.83
N SER A 122 10.41 -19.92 36.01
CA SER A 122 10.03 -20.56 37.26
C SER A 122 10.80 -21.88 37.35
N ARG A 123 12.01 -21.82 37.93
CA ARG A 123 12.60 -23.03 38.50
C ARG A 123 11.63 -23.51 39.58
N SER A 124 10.97 -24.63 39.33
CA SER A 124 10.24 -25.37 40.34
C SER A 124 11.23 -25.76 41.43
N VAL A 125 11.25 -25.00 42.52
CA VAL A 125 11.89 -25.43 43.76
C VAL A 125 10.99 -26.53 44.32
N THR A 126 11.35 -27.79 44.05
CA THR A 126 10.80 -28.92 44.79
C THR A 126 11.39 -28.85 46.19
N THR A 127 10.64 -28.29 47.13
CA THR A 127 10.96 -28.47 48.56
C THR A 127 10.68 -29.92 48.93
N PRO A 128 11.65 -30.70 49.43
CA PRO A 128 11.36 -32.04 49.93
C PRO A 128 10.54 -31.90 51.22
N VAL A 129 9.38 -32.55 51.25
CA VAL A 129 8.50 -32.58 52.43
C VAL A 129 9.07 -33.60 53.43
N PRO A 130 9.32 -33.22 54.70
CA PRO A 130 9.77 -34.19 55.70
C PRO A 130 8.56 -35.02 56.16
N VAL A 131 8.63 -36.33 55.99
CA VAL A 131 7.61 -37.27 56.48
C VAL A 131 7.87 -37.52 57.97
N THR A 132 7.09 -36.87 58.83
CA THR A 132 7.01 -37.25 60.25
C THR A 132 5.91 -38.30 60.42
N ARG A 133 6.35 -39.52 60.69
CA ARG A 133 5.55 -40.69 61.06
C ARG A 133 4.91 -40.45 62.43
N GLY A 134 3.58 -40.47 62.53
CA GLY A 134 2.90 -40.36 63.83
C GLY A 134 1.37 -40.40 63.77
N LEU A 135 0.83 -41.60 64.02
CA LEU A 135 -0.34 -41.91 64.86
C LEU A 135 -1.69 -41.21 64.62
N GLY A 136 -2.68 -42.02 64.21
CA GLY A 136 -4.04 -41.97 64.77
C GLY A 136 -5.16 -41.57 63.81
N PRO A 137 -6.38 -42.12 63.98
CA PRO A 137 -7.21 -42.55 62.85
C PRO A 137 -8.54 -41.79 62.72
N LEU A 138 -9.45 -42.35 61.91
CA LEU A 138 -10.91 -42.08 61.78
C LEU A 138 -11.27 -41.06 60.67
N GLN A 139 -12.29 -41.20 59.83
CA GLN A 139 -13.37 -42.18 59.67
C GLN A 139 -14.29 -41.69 58.52
N GLY A 140 -14.72 -42.62 57.65
CA GLY A 140 -15.90 -42.50 56.77
C GLY A 140 -15.80 -41.49 55.61
N GLY A 141 -16.37 -41.69 54.43
CA GLY A 141 -17.36 -42.64 53.94
C GLY A 141 -18.22 -41.89 52.91
N GLY A 142 -18.62 -42.56 51.82
CA GLY A 142 -19.70 -42.08 50.95
C GLY A 142 -19.31 -41.75 49.51
N GLN A 143 -19.50 -42.76 48.65
CA GLN A 143 -19.68 -42.63 47.20
C GLN A 143 -20.99 -41.91 46.89
N GLY A 144 -21.10 -41.33 45.69
CA GLY A 144 -22.38 -40.87 45.14
C GLY A 144 -22.21 -40.12 43.82
N GLU A 145 -22.17 -40.87 42.71
CA GLU A 145 -22.40 -40.36 41.36
C GLU A 145 -23.83 -39.84 41.21
N GLU A 146 -24.03 -38.74 40.47
CA GLU A 146 -25.28 -38.56 39.70
C GLU A 146 -25.08 -37.57 38.52
N LYS A 147 -25.31 -38.08 37.30
CA LYS A 147 -25.67 -37.30 36.10
C LYS A 147 -27.19 -37.25 36.00
N PRO A 148 -27.80 -36.19 35.45
CA PRO A 148 -28.29 -36.21 34.05
C PRO A 148 -28.18 -34.81 33.40
N GLY A 149 -28.45 -34.48 32.13
CA GLY A 149 -29.09 -35.12 30.98
C GLY A 149 -29.81 -34.04 30.14
N ARG A 150 -29.50 -33.95 28.83
CA ARG A 150 -30.27 -33.39 27.68
C ARG A 150 -30.89 -31.96 27.72
N ARG A 151 -30.64 -31.19 26.65
CA ARG A 151 -31.64 -30.91 25.58
C ARG A 151 -31.05 -30.14 24.38
N LYS A 152 -31.36 -30.64 23.17
CA LYS A 152 -31.31 -29.91 21.89
C LYS A 152 -32.52 -28.98 21.78
N VAL A 153 -32.38 -27.81 21.16
CA VAL A 153 -33.41 -27.21 20.30
C VAL A 153 -32.74 -26.48 19.12
N LYS A 154 -33.29 -26.71 17.93
CA LYS A 154 -33.00 -26.14 16.61
C LYS A 154 -34.27 -25.42 16.16
N GLY A 155 -34.17 -24.30 15.45
CA GLY A 155 -35.26 -23.62 14.75
C GLY A 155 -35.26 -22.11 15.03
N GLY A 156 -35.33 -21.22 14.04
CA GLY A 156 -35.62 -21.37 12.61
C GLY A 156 -35.03 -20.22 11.80
#